data_AF-A0A538HDJ8-F1
#
_entry.id   AF-A0A538HDJ8-F1
#
_cell.length_a   1.000
_cell.length_b   1.000
_cell.length_c   1.000
_cell.angle_alpha   90.00
_cell.angle_beta   90.00
_cell.angle_gamma   90.00
#
_symmetry.space_group_name_H-M   'P 1'
#
loop_
_entity.id
_entity.type
_entity.pdbx_description
1 polymer ?
#
loop_
_entity_poly.entity_id
_entity_poly.type
_entity_poly.pdbx_seq_one_letter_code
_entity_poly.pdbx_strand_id
1 'polypeptide(L)'
;MRTRYDRLIAELREAAQPERPAPPELTPYLEKVRRHAYTVTDADVQRLKDTGFGEDEIFEHTVSAAVVAGLERLDAGLRALR
;
A
#
# COMPACT_ATOMS: atom_id res chain seq x y z
N MET A 1 3.03 -11.80 21.43
CA MET A 1 1.84 -11.21 22.08
C MET A 1 0.67 -11.39 21.13
N ARG A 2 -0.39 -12.06 21.56
CA ARG A 2 -1.56 -12.33 20.71
C ARG A 2 -2.60 -11.26 21.03
N THR A 3 -2.99 -10.45 20.07
CA THR A 3 -3.92 -9.33 20.27
C THR A 3 -5.30 -9.68 19.73
N ARG A 4 -6.33 -8.93 20.14
CA ARG A 4 -7.67 -9.05 19.53
C ARG A 4 -7.68 -8.69 18.03
N TYR A 5 -6.61 -8.08 17.51
CA TYR A 5 -6.49 -7.64 16.13
C TYR A 5 -5.82 -8.66 15.21
N ASP A 6 -5.27 -9.75 15.74
CA ASP A 6 -4.47 -10.70 14.94
C ASP A 6 -5.28 -11.27 13.76
N ARG A 7 -6.57 -11.56 14.00
CA ARG A 7 -7.51 -11.98 12.96
C ARG A 7 -7.70 -10.91 11.88
N LEU A 8 -7.94 -9.66 12.30
CA LEU A 8 -8.18 -8.54 11.39
C LEU A 8 -6.91 -8.21 10.56
N ILE A 9 -5.73 -8.35 11.16
CA ILE A 9 -4.45 -8.17 10.46
C ILE A 9 -4.24 -9.28 9.42
N ALA A 10 -4.63 -10.52 9.72
CA ALA A 10 -4.56 -11.62 8.76
C ALA A 10 -5.54 -11.39 7.60
N GLU A 11 -6.79 -11.04 7.88
CA GLU A 11 -7.79 -10.70 6.85
C GLU A 11 -7.32 -9.53 5.98
N LEU A 12 -6.71 -8.50 6.58
CA LEU A 12 -6.17 -7.36 5.85
C LEU A 12 -4.96 -7.73 4.97
N ARG A 13 -4.09 -8.65 5.42
CA ARG A 13 -2.97 -9.17 4.61
C ARG A 13 -3.46 -9.84 3.34
N GLU A 14 -4.45 -10.72 3.47
CA GLU A 14 -5.06 -11.42 2.34
C GLU A 14 -5.75 -10.43 1.39
N ALA A 15 -6.53 -9.49 1.93
CA ALA A 15 -7.25 -8.50 1.13
C ALA A 15 -6.32 -7.55 0.37
N ALA A 16 -5.14 -7.23 0.92
CA ALA A 16 -4.19 -6.33 0.28
C ALA A 16 -3.54 -6.92 -0.98
N GLN A 17 -3.61 -8.24 -1.20
CA GLN A 17 -3.05 -8.92 -2.37
C GLN A 17 -1.63 -8.41 -2.73
N PRO A 18 -0.63 -8.54 -1.83
CA PRO A 18 0.73 -8.02 -2.04
C PRO A 18 1.38 -8.47 -3.36
N GLU A 19 1.03 -9.67 -3.81
CA GLU A 19 1.56 -10.28 -5.04
C GLU A 19 0.83 -9.82 -6.31
N ARG A 20 -0.21 -8.98 -6.20
CA ARG A 20 -0.91 -8.43 -7.37
C ARG A 20 0.08 -7.55 -8.15
N PRO A 21 0.43 -7.89 -9.40
CA PRO A 21 1.32 -7.07 -10.19
C PRO A 21 0.68 -5.70 -10.44
N ALA A 22 1.44 -4.65 -10.18
CA ALA A 22 1.04 -3.29 -10.52
C ALA A 22 1.48 -2.96 -11.95
N PRO A 23 0.63 -2.25 -12.73
CA PRO A 23 1.03 -1.65 -13.99
C PRO A 23 2.34 -0.83 -13.83
N PRO A 24 3.30 -0.93 -14.78
CA PRO A 24 4.57 -0.21 -14.70
C PRO A 24 4.42 1.30 -14.45
N GLU A 25 3.39 1.92 -15.04
CA GLU A 25 3.06 3.34 -14.94
C GLU A 25 2.73 3.76 -13.50
N LEU A 26 2.19 2.86 -12.68
CA LEU A 26 1.89 3.09 -11.27
C LEU A 26 3.13 2.99 -10.38
N THR A 27 4.22 2.36 -10.83
CA THR A 27 5.41 2.08 -10.00
C THR A 27 5.96 3.31 -9.28
N PRO A 28 6.20 4.46 -9.96
CA PRO A 28 6.75 5.64 -9.29
C PRO A 28 5.81 6.20 -8.22
N TYR A 29 4.51 6.18 -8.49
CA TYR A 29 3.49 6.61 -7.54
C TYR A 29 3.41 5.66 -6.34
N LEU A 30 3.43 4.34 -6.57
CA LEU A 30 3.37 3.36 -5.50
C LEU A 30 4.64 3.36 -4.64
N GLU A 31 5.82 3.60 -5.21
CA GLU A 31 7.03 3.81 -4.39
C GLU A 31 6.92 5.08 -3.53
N LYS A 32 6.32 6.14 -4.07
CA LYS A 32 6.02 7.35 -3.30
C LYS A 32 5.04 7.06 -2.16
N VAL A 33 3.97 6.29 -2.40
CA VAL A 33 3.05 5.82 -1.35
C VAL A 33 3.81 5.01 -0.30
N ARG A 34 4.68 4.08 -0.71
CA ARG A 34 5.44 3.24 0.22
C ARG A 34 6.38 4.06 1.09
N ARG A 35 7.11 5.03 0.56
CA ARG A 35 8.25 5.67 1.26
C ARG A 35 7.98 7.11 1.72
N HIS A 36 7.09 7.80 1.03
CA HIS A 36 6.89 9.25 1.13
C HIS A 36 5.40 9.64 1.02
N ALA A 37 4.49 8.83 1.58
CA ALA A 37 3.04 9.07 1.50
C ALA A 37 2.62 10.50 1.88
N TYR A 38 3.29 11.12 2.85
CA TYR A 38 3.06 12.50 3.28
C TYR A 38 3.34 13.57 2.20
N THR A 39 3.95 13.19 1.09
CA THR A 39 4.23 14.06 -0.06
C THR A 39 3.30 13.80 -1.24
N VAL A 40 2.40 12.83 -1.15
CA VAL A 40 1.39 12.56 -2.18
C VAL A 40 0.43 13.73 -2.27
N THR A 41 0.11 14.11 -3.49
CA THR A 41 -0.72 15.28 -3.85
C THR A 41 -1.74 14.89 -4.91
N ASP A 42 -2.77 15.71 -5.10
CA ASP A 42 -3.76 15.53 -6.16
C ASP A 42 -3.13 15.48 -7.56
N ALA A 43 -2.00 16.17 -7.76
CA ALA A 43 -1.27 16.15 -9.02
C ALA A 43 -0.67 14.77 -9.33
N ASP A 44 -0.32 13.96 -8.32
CA ASP A 44 0.15 12.59 -8.55
C ASP A 44 -0.98 11.70 -9.07
N VAL A 45 -2.17 11.82 -8.50
CA VAL A 45 -3.37 11.09 -8.92
C VAL A 45 -3.83 11.54 -10.30
N GLN A 46 -3.85 12.86 -10.55
CA GLN A 46 -4.28 13.38 -11.85
C GLN A 46 -3.38 12.90 -12.99
N ARG A 47 -2.05 12.82 -12.80
CA ARG A 47 -1.13 12.28 -13.82
C ARG A 47 -1.45 10.83 -14.19
N LEU A 48 -1.90 10.02 -13.24
CA LEU A 48 -2.30 8.63 -13.52
C LEU A 48 -3.64 8.56 -14.24
N LYS A 49 -4.58 9.44 -13.89
CA LYS A 49 -5.85 9.57 -14.62
C LYS A 49 -5.60 10.00 -16.07
N ASP A 50 -4.66 10.91 -16.29
CA ASP A 50 -4.28 11.38 -17.64
C ASP A 50 -3.65 10.26 -18.50
N THR A 51 -3.08 9.21 -17.88
CA THR A 51 -2.61 8.00 -18.59
C THR A 51 -3.70 6.96 -18.81
N GLY A 52 -4.93 7.20 -18.35
CA GLY A 52 -6.10 6.34 -18.59
C GLY A 52 -6.51 5.46 -17.41
N PHE A 53 -5.89 5.57 -16.23
CA PHE A 53 -6.30 4.81 -15.06
C PHE A 53 -7.60 5.36 -14.45
N GLY A 54 -8.47 4.45 -14.02
CA GLY A 54 -9.66 4.80 -13.23
C GLY A 54 -9.32 5.14 -11.78
N GLU A 55 -10.17 5.95 -11.13
CA GLU A 55 -9.96 6.30 -9.72
C GLU A 55 -10.00 5.08 -8.79
N ASP A 56 -10.91 4.14 -9.04
CA ASP A 56 -11.01 2.89 -8.27
C ASP A 56 -9.73 2.05 -8.40
N GLU A 57 -9.16 1.97 -9.60
CA GLU A 57 -7.91 1.23 -9.85
C GLU A 57 -6.73 1.88 -9.13
N ILE A 58 -6.62 3.21 -9.19
CA ILE A 58 -5.60 3.97 -8.45
C ILE A 58 -5.78 3.75 -6.95
N PHE A 59 -7.01 3.81 -6.45
CA PHE A 59 -7.33 3.62 -5.04
C PHE A 59 -6.95 2.21 -4.56
N GLU A 60 -7.35 1.16 -5.28
CA GLU A 60 -7.03 -0.23 -4.95
C GLU A 60 -5.52 -0.46 -4.83
N HIS A 61 -4.76 -0.01 -5.83
CA HIS A 61 -3.30 -0.13 -5.81
C HIS A 61 -2.66 0.70 -4.68
N THR A 62 -3.20 1.89 -4.39
CA THR A 62 -2.73 2.74 -3.28
C THR A 62 -2.91 2.03 -1.94
N VAL A 63 -4.12 1.52 -1.67
CA VAL A 63 -4.45 0.85 -0.41
C VAL A 63 -3.62 -0.43 -0.26
N SER A 64 -3.53 -1.24 -1.32
CA SER A 64 -2.68 -2.43 -1.35
C SER A 64 -1.23 -2.11 -0.97
N ALA A 65 -0.61 -1.13 -1.65
CA ALA A 65 0.79 -0.75 -1.38
C ALA A 65 1.00 -0.20 0.04
N ALA A 66 0.06 0.63 0.54
CA ALA A 66 0.13 1.20 1.88
C ALA A 66 0.02 0.13 2.97
N VAL A 67 -0.90 -0.82 2.82
CA VAL A 67 -1.12 -1.91 3.79
C VAL A 67 0.10 -2.80 3.88
N VAL A 68 0.63 -3.25 2.74
CA VAL A 68 1.83 -4.10 2.70
C VAL A 68 3.00 -3.39 3.39
N ALA A 69 3.26 -2.14 3.01
CA ALA A 69 4.37 -1.39 3.58
C ALA A 69 4.17 -1.10 5.09
N GLY A 70 2.94 -0.94 5.57
CA GLY A 70 2.64 -0.78 7.00
C GLY A 70 2.91 -2.06 7.79
N LEU A 71 2.53 -3.20 7.24
CA LEU A 71 2.71 -4.52 7.85
C LEU A 71 4.18 -4.95 7.88
N GLU A 72 4.95 -4.67 6.83
CA GLU A 72 6.40 -4.90 6.82
C GLU A 72 7.10 -4.12 7.93
N ARG A 73 6.69 -2.87 8.15
CA ARG A 73 7.21 -2.02 9.25
C ARG A 73 6.83 -2.56 10.62
N LEU A 74 5.59 -3.02 10.78
CA LEU A 74 5.14 -3.66 12.02
C LEU A 74 5.99 -4.90 12.32
N ASP A 75 6.18 -5.78 11.32
CA ASP A 75 6.99 -7.00 11.49
C ASP A 75 8.45 -6.66 11.83
N ALA A 76 9.03 -5.65 11.18
CA ALA A 76 10.38 -5.17 11.48
C ALA A 76 10.50 -4.63 12.92
N GLY A 77 9.56 -3.81 13.35
CA GLY A 77 9.52 -3.28 14.72
C GLY A 77 9.40 -4.39 15.77
N LEU A 78 8.51 -5.36 15.54
CA LEU A 78 8.35 -6.51 16.45
C LEU A 78 9.60 -7.39 16.52
N ARG A 79 10.33 -7.56 15.40
CA ARG A 79 11.62 -8.29 15.41
C ARG A 79 12.68 -7.57 16.22
N ALA A 80 12.72 -6.24 16.20
CA ALA A 80 13.69 -5.44 16.95
C ALA A 80 13.45 -5.44 18.47
N LEU A 81 12.25 -5.84 18.92
CA LEU A 81 11.88 -5.94 20.34
C LEU A 81 12.03 -7.35 20.93
N ARG A 82 12.40 -8.34 20.10
CA ARG A 82 12.69 -9.71 20.55
C ARG A 82 14.16 -9.85 20.92
#